data_AF-A0A267H6Y9-F1
#
_entry.id   AF-A0A267H6Y9-F1
#
_cell.length_a   1.000
_cell.length_b   1.000
_cell.length_c   1.000
_cell.angle_alpha   90.00
_cell.angle_beta   90.00
_cell.angle_gamma   90.00
#
_symmetry.space_group_name_H-M   'P 1'
#
loop_
_entity.id
_entity.type
_entity.pdbx_description
1 polymer ?
#
loop_
_entity_poly.entity_id
_entity_poly.type
_entity_poly.pdbx_seq_one_letter_code
_entity_poly.pdbx_strand_id
1 'polypeptide(L)'
;SPEPSAMSGLRVLNICTAAMLLLLLAKPLDSAQTRDPFYIIAHMTNSPHSLDWAIREGANAVEADIQYDGYGNPTEFEHRGFCDCSCPHPGSYHICSHSLRGCSGRGASASASSHLRHMARLPGLALIILDGKVDPKWGDRLATAGANIARLVERELFGNGYRGKVVISAGKINCFENVYAAARTASGFRNKDRYYFSFDQEGDKYSSVAAMLSRFTRKRAFGTGISACAPGTYYSGIRQAVAGVRSGQIGLTYIWTLDKESSMKSYINLGVHGIITNRPGLLKKLAGKLGLRLARPGDAIPIARADVSSPNNCDCDYHKGGCTISSPAPPFKACRCKYKGFWTCGGSVVSCSSSNFKCRNPDGSRASCRIGGGDCGGY
;
A
#
# COMPACT_ATOMS: atom_id res chain seq x y z
N SER A 1 51.23 -58.38 0.15
CA SER A 1 49.88 -58.40 -0.43
C SER A 1 49.05 -59.47 0.25
N PRO A 2 47.79 -59.22 0.65
CA PRO A 2 47.23 -58.12 1.43
C PRO A 2 46.91 -58.52 2.90
N GLU A 3 46.30 -57.58 3.60
CA GLU A 3 45.97 -57.40 5.03
C GLU A 3 45.27 -58.54 5.81
N PRO A 4 45.35 -58.52 7.16
CA PRO A 4 44.35 -59.09 8.05
C PRO A 4 43.37 -58.03 8.60
N SER A 5 42.12 -58.46 8.75
CA SER A 5 41.01 -57.69 9.31
C SER A 5 41.02 -57.63 10.85
N ALA A 6 40.69 -56.43 11.35
CA ALA A 6 39.78 -56.11 12.45
C ALA A 6 39.95 -56.79 13.84
N MET A 7 40.20 -55.99 14.87
CA MET A 7 39.15 -55.46 15.76
C MET A 7 39.69 -54.90 17.08
N SER A 8 38.88 -53.98 17.63
CA SER A 8 38.71 -53.63 19.04
C SER A 8 39.60 -52.51 19.60
N GLY A 9 38.95 -51.38 19.82
CA GLY A 9 39.49 -50.22 20.53
C GLY A 9 38.35 -49.27 20.89
N LEU A 10 37.61 -49.64 21.94
CA LEU A 10 36.72 -48.72 22.65
C LEU A 10 37.52 -47.46 23.02
N ARG A 11 37.16 -46.30 22.46
CA ARG A 11 37.67 -45.01 22.93
C ARG A 11 36.54 -44.22 23.57
N VAL A 12 36.69 -44.09 24.88
CA VAL A 12 36.16 -43.08 25.78
C VAL A 12 35.96 -41.75 25.03
N LEU A 13 34.70 -41.36 24.81
CA LEU A 13 34.40 -40.01 24.35
C LEU A 13 34.46 -39.06 25.56
N ASN A 14 35.48 -38.20 25.54
CA ASN A 14 35.68 -37.07 26.43
C ASN A 14 34.40 -36.21 26.53
N ILE A 15 33.87 -36.10 27.74
CA ILE A 15 32.71 -35.24 28.09
C ILE A 15 33.05 -33.73 28.00
N CYS A 16 34.29 -33.35 27.70
CA CYS A 16 34.71 -31.95 27.62
C CYS A 16 34.57 -31.27 26.24
N THR A 17 34.19 -31.96 25.17
CA THR A 17 33.99 -31.34 23.84
C THR A 17 32.55 -30.91 23.56
N ALA A 18 31.57 -31.35 24.35
CA ALA A 18 30.16 -30.98 24.16
C ALA A 18 29.81 -29.57 24.72
N ALA A 19 30.57 -29.08 25.71
CA ALA A 19 30.32 -27.79 26.34
C ALA A 19 30.87 -26.60 25.51
N MET A 20 31.84 -26.83 24.63
CA MET A 20 32.40 -25.77 23.77
C MET A 20 31.66 -25.61 22.43
N LEU A 21 30.82 -26.58 22.04
CA LEU A 21 30.04 -26.52 20.81
C LEU A 21 28.65 -25.86 21.01
N LEU A 22 28.15 -25.76 22.25
CA LEU A 22 26.91 -25.01 22.55
C LEU A 22 27.11 -23.51 22.76
N LEU A 23 28.35 -23.04 22.92
CA LEU A 23 28.67 -21.61 23.07
C LEU A 23 28.91 -20.88 21.73
N LEU A 24 28.82 -21.58 20.60
CA LEU A 24 28.97 -21.00 19.25
C LEU A 24 27.64 -20.79 18.49
N LEU A 25 26.48 -21.02 19.13
CA LEU A 25 25.16 -20.78 18.53
C LEU A 25 24.26 -19.80 19.30
N ALA A 26 24.73 -19.23 20.40
CA ALA A 26 24.13 -18.01 20.94
C ALA A 26 24.79 -16.81 20.26
N LYS A 27 24.47 -16.59 18.97
CA LYS A 27 24.56 -15.21 18.47
C LYS A 27 23.68 -14.40 19.41
N PRO A 28 24.14 -13.27 19.97
CA PRO A 28 23.20 -12.33 20.55
C PRO A 28 22.11 -12.15 19.50
N LEU A 29 20.85 -12.18 19.92
CA LEU A 29 19.83 -11.45 19.18
C LEU A 29 20.33 -10.01 19.20
N ASP A 30 21.20 -9.67 18.24
CA ASP A 30 21.40 -8.32 17.81
C ASP A 30 19.98 -7.83 17.64
N SER A 31 19.59 -6.91 18.52
CA SER A 31 18.42 -6.10 18.33
C SER A 31 18.53 -5.61 16.90
N ALA A 32 17.83 -6.27 15.99
CA ALA A 32 17.68 -5.88 14.60
C ALA A 32 16.79 -4.64 14.63
N GLN A 33 17.33 -3.57 15.20
CA GLN A 33 16.93 -2.20 14.98
C GLN A 33 17.32 -1.99 13.53
N THR A 34 16.40 -2.39 12.64
CA THR A 34 16.69 -2.48 11.22
C THR A 34 17.18 -1.11 10.77
N ARG A 35 18.30 -1.09 10.03
CA ARG A 35 18.85 0.13 9.40
C ARG A 35 17.93 0.69 8.31
N ASP A 36 16.70 0.18 8.24
CA ASP A 36 15.70 0.53 7.27
C ASP A 36 15.25 1.98 7.50
N PRO A 37 15.13 2.76 6.43
CA PRO A 37 14.74 4.16 6.53
C PRO A 37 13.32 4.28 7.08
N PHE A 38 13.14 5.09 8.13
CA PHE A 38 11.83 5.38 8.71
C PHE A 38 11.21 6.66 8.13
N TYR A 39 9.92 6.61 7.81
CA TYR A 39 9.14 7.70 7.25
C TYR A 39 8.16 8.27 8.29
N ILE A 40 8.39 9.53 8.64
CA ILE A 40 7.45 10.38 9.36
C ILE A 40 6.55 11.00 8.29
N ILE A 41 5.37 10.44 8.10
CA ILE A 41 4.46 10.81 7.02
C ILE A 41 3.43 11.79 7.58
N ALA A 42 3.47 13.05 7.15
CA ALA A 42 2.44 14.00 7.54
C ALA A 42 1.15 13.75 6.74
N HIS A 43 0.04 13.67 7.45
CA HIS A 43 -1.30 13.40 6.91
C HIS A 43 -1.91 14.65 6.26
N MET A 44 -2.67 14.48 5.17
CA MET A 44 -3.51 15.53 4.57
C MET A 44 -2.76 16.83 4.23
N THR A 45 -1.57 16.72 3.67
CA THR A 45 -0.75 17.89 3.27
C THR A 45 -1.25 18.53 1.97
N ASN A 46 -2.52 18.92 1.94
CA ASN A 46 -3.26 19.32 0.73
C ASN A 46 -3.06 20.79 0.31
N SER A 47 -2.27 21.54 1.07
CA SER A 47 -1.98 22.95 0.77
C SER A 47 -0.51 23.29 1.03
N PRO A 48 0.07 24.30 0.35
CA PRO A 48 1.46 24.69 0.58
C PRO A 48 1.75 25.00 2.05
N HIS A 49 0.80 25.62 2.75
CA HIS A 49 0.97 25.98 4.15
C HIS A 49 1.02 24.76 5.09
N SER A 50 0.09 23.80 4.93
CA SER A 50 0.09 22.55 5.73
C SER A 50 1.34 21.73 5.46
N LEU A 51 1.77 21.68 4.20
CA LEU A 51 2.98 21.01 3.75
C LEU A 51 4.25 21.65 4.33
N ASP A 52 4.41 22.97 4.23
CA ASP A 52 5.57 23.69 4.78
C ASP A 52 5.65 23.54 6.30
N TRP A 53 4.50 23.60 6.98
CA TRP A 53 4.43 23.35 8.41
C TRP A 53 4.89 21.92 8.76
N ALA A 54 4.39 20.90 8.04
CA ALA A 54 4.74 19.52 8.28
C ALA A 54 6.25 19.26 8.16
N ILE A 55 6.89 19.84 7.15
CA ILE A 55 8.35 19.73 6.96
C ILE A 55 9.10 20.40 8.12
N ARG A 56 8.65 21.57 8.60
CA ARG A 56 9.26 22.24 9.77
C ARG A 56 9.13 21.40 11.05
N GLU A 57 7.98 20.74 11.25
CA GLU A 57 7.79 19.79 12.35
C GLU A 57 8.65 18.52 12.20
N GLY A 58 9.25 18.33 11.03
CA GLY A 58 10.23 17.31 10.75
C GLY A 58 9.67 16.04 10.13
N ALA A 59 8.54 16.15 9.44
CA ALA A 59 8.15 15.16 8.46
C ALA A 59 9.21 15.05 7.36
N ASN A 60 9.57 13.82 6.99
CA ASN A 60 10.40 13.52 5.81
C ASN A 60 9.60 12.81 4.72
N ALA A 61 8.30 12.62 4.93
CA ALA A 61 7.36 12.10 3.97
C ALA A 61 6.01 12.77 4.15
N VAL A 62 5.17 12.72 3.13
CA VAL A 62 3.83 13.30 3.18
C VAL A 62 2.81 12.42 2.46
N GLU A 63 1.58 12.50 2.93
CA GLU A 63 0.38 12.01 2.25
C GLU A 63 -0.45 13.22 1.80
N ALA A 64 -1.01 13.15 0.60
CA ALA A 64 -1.89 14.18 0.06
C ALA A 64 -3.01 13.55 -0.79
N ASP A 65 -4.22 14.04 -0.57
CA ASP A 65 -5.45 13.57 -1.18
C ASP A 65 -5.64 14.21 -2.56
N ILE A 66 -5.64 13.42 -3.64
CA ILE A 66 -5.78 13.95 -5.01
C ILE A 66 -7.19 13.71 -5.56
N GLN A 67 -7.85 14.79 -5.96
CA GLN A 67 -9.17 14.80 -6.59
C GLN A 67 -9.06 14.76 -8.12
N TYR A 68 -10.15 14.34 -8.77
CA TYR A 68 -10.25 14.29 -10.23
C TYR A 68 -11.57 14.90 -10.72
N ASP A 69 -11.56 15.40 -11.94
CA ASP A 69 -12.78 15.78 -12.65
C ASP A 69 -13.56 14.54 -13.17
N GLY A 70 -14.73 14.79 -13.76
CA GLY A 70 -15.58 13.74 -14.33
C GLY A 70 -14.96 12.98 -15.53
N TYR A 71 -13.80 13.40 -16.03
CA TYR A 71 -13.06 12.78 -17.13
C TYR A 71 -11.81 12.03 -16.64
N GLY A 72 -11.52 12.07 -15.34
CA GLY A 72 -10.32 11.46 -14.76
C GLY A 72 -9.07 12.33 -14.93
N ASN A 73 -9.20 13.65 -15.04
CA ASN A 73 -8.04 14.54 -14.92
C ASN A 73 -7.84 14.94 -13.46
N PRO A 74 -6.62 14.82 -12.88
CA PRO A 74 -6.36 15.32 -11.55
C PRO A 74 -6.53 16.85 -11.50
N THR A 75 -7.26 17.35 -10.50
CA THR A 75 -7.64 18.77 -10.42
C THR A 75 -6.90 19.49 -9.29
N GLU A 76 -7.08 19.00 -8.07
CA GLU A 76 -6.63 19.65 -6.85
C GLU A 76 -6.35 18.64 -5.76
N PHE A 77 -5.47 19.03 -4.85
CA PHE A 77 -5.31 18.32 -3.59
C PHE A 77 -6.35 18.80 -2.61
N GLU A 78 -7.18 17.88 -2.13
CA GLU A 78 -8.22 18.14 -1.14
C GLU A 78 -8.76 16.81 -0.63
N HIS A 79 -8.97 16.68 0.68
CA HIS A 79 -9.53 15.45 1.25
C HIS A 79 -11.02 15.29 0.92
N ARG A 80 -11.80 16.36 1.13
CA ARG A 80 -13.28 16.41 1.10
C ARG A 80 -13.93 15.55 2.19
N GLY A 81 -15.09 15.97 2.70
CA GLY A 81 -15.87 15.22 3.68
C GLY A 81 -15.35 15.29 5.12
N PHE A 82 -15.67 14.27 5.93
CA PHE A 82 -15.29 14.22 7.35
C PHE A 82 -13.83 13.84 7.52
N CYS A 83 -13.13 14.70 8.23
CA CYS A 83 -11.73 14.57 8.60
C CYS A 83 -11.54 13.68 9.83
N ASP A 84 -10.28 13.49 10.26
CA ASP A 84 -10.02 13.06 11.63
C ASP A 84 -10.68 14.07 12.60
N CYS A 85 -11.51 13.57 13.53
CA CYS A 85 -12.20 14.24 14.64
C CYS A 85 -11.31 15.12 15.55
N SER A 86 -9.99 15.05 15.45
CA SER A 86 -9.08 16.02 16.09
C SER A 86 -8.95 17.32 15.29
N CYS A 87 -9.38 17.35 14.04
CA CYS A 87 -9.31 18.50 13.13
C CYS A 87 -10.34 19.62 13.34
N PRO A 88 -11.55 19.39 13.91
CA PRO A 88 -12.46 20.48 14.25
C PRO A 88 -11.94 21.42 15.34
N HIS A 89 -11.13 20.92 16.29
CA HIS A 89 -10.54 21.72 17.37
C HIS A 89 -9.05 21.40 17.58
N PRO A 90 -8.19 21.66 16.59
CA PRO A 90 -6.79 21.24 16.64
C PRO A 90 -5.96 22.28 17.40
N GLY A 91 -5.11 21.82 18.32
CA GLY A 91 -4.02 22.65 18.86
C GLY A 91 -2.93 22.88 17.81
N SER A 92 -2.13 23.94 17.96
CA SER A 92 -1.10 24.35 16.98
C SER A 92 -0.06 23.29 16.61
N TYR A 93 0.07 22.23 17.40
CA TYR A 93 0.93 21.06 17.16
C TYR A 93 0.32 20.03 16.18
N HIS A 94 -0.85 20.30 15.62
CA HIS A 94 -1.63 19.39 14.79
C HIS A 94 -1.83 19.97 13.38
N ILE A 95 -1.72 19.14 12.35
CA ILE A 95 -1.73 19.61 10.95
C ILE A 95 -2.99 20.40 10.58
N CYS A 96 -4.12 20.02 11.14
CA CYS A 96 -5.39 20.69 10.89
C CYS A 96 -5.48 22.15 11.34
N SER A 97 -4.58 22.62 12.22
CA SER A 97 -4.47 24.05 12.55
C SER A 97 -3.83 24.89 11.44
N HIS A 98 -3.22 24.25 10.44
CA HIS A 98 -2.35 24.89 9.44
C HIS A 98 -2.98 24.87 8.06
N SER A 99 -4.11 25.55 7.95
CA SER A 99 -4.90 25.80 6.73
C SER A 99 -5.93 24.74 6.32
N LEU A 100 -6.15 23.70 7.13
CA LEU A 100 -7.21 22.71 6.86
C LEU A 100 -8.53 23.03 7.59
N ARG A 101 -8.97 24.30 7.67
CA ARG A 101 -10.22 24.70 8.38
C ARG A 101 -11.44 23.94 7.80
N GLY A 102 -11.74 22.76 8.34
CA GLY A 102 -12.80 21.87 7.85
C GLY A 102 -12.38 20.87 6.77
N CYS A 103 -11.08 20.66 6.53
CA CYS A 103 -10.53 19.65 5.62
C CYS A 103 -11.04 19.70 4.17
N SER A 104 -11.63 20.84 3.82
CA SER A 104 -12.15 21.21 2.53
C SER A 104 -12.23 22.73 2.44
N GLY A 105 -12.29 23.26 1.22
CA GLY A 105 -12.49 24.69 0.96
C GLY A 105 -11.21 25.54 0.96
N ARG A 106 -11.41 26.86 0.89
CA ARG A 106 -10.33 27.84 0.62
C ARG A 106 -9.24 27.76 1.70
N GLY A 107 -8.03 27.41 1.26
CA GLY A 107 -6.84 27.25 2.12
C GLY A 107 -6.52 25.79 2.47
N ALA A 108 -7.52 24.90 2.41
CA ALA A 108 -7.37 23.46 2.65
C ALA A 108 -7.09 22.67 1.36
N SER A 109 -7.05 23.36 0.22
CA SER A 109 -6.78 22.80 -1.09
C SER A 109 -5.75 23.59 -1.88
N ALA A 110 -5.19 22.94 -2.90
CA ALA A 110 -4.31 23.55 -3.87
C ALA A 110 -4.42 22.86 -5.23
N SER A 111 -4.21 23.60 -6.33
CA SER A 111 -4.16 22.98 -7.66
C SER A 111 -3.11 21.87 -7.71
N ALA A 112 -3.47 20.75 -8.33
CA ALA A 112 -2.61 19.58 -8.39
C ALA A 112 -1.22 19.91 -8.99
N SER A 113 -1.19 20.70 -10.07
CA SER A 113 0.06 21.10 -10.71
C SER A 113 0.91 22.01 -9.84
N SER A 114 0.33 23.06 -9.24
CA SER A 114 1.12 24.01 -8.44
C SER A 114 1.65 23.36 -7.16
N HIS A 115 0.85 22.50 -6.54
CA HIS A 115 1.22 21.83 -5.29
C HIS A 115 2.31 20.76 -5.50
N LEU A 116 2.24 19.97 -6.58
CA LEU A 116 3.33 19.05 -6.95
C LEU A 116 4.65 19.79 -7.21
N ARG A 117 4.59 20.95 -7.88
CA ARG A 117 5.79 21.80 -8.07
C ARG A 117 6.32 22.36 -6.76
N HIS A 118 5.45 22.63 -5.79
CA HIS A 118 5.87 23.04 -4.44
C HIS A 118 6.56 21.89 -3.71
N MET A 119 5.94 20.70 -3.69
CA MET A 119 6.52 19.47 -3.13
C MET A 119 7.92 19.16 -3.71
N ALA A 120 8.11 19.36 -5.01
CA ALA A 120 9.38 19.07 -5.69
C ALA A 120 10.57 19.85 -5.13
N ARG A 121 10.33 21.04 -4.57
CA ARG A 121 11.35 21.96 -4.08
C ARG A 121 11.67 21.79 -2.60
N LEU A 122 10.93 20.95 -1.88
CA LEU A 122 11.10 20.81 -0.44
C LEU A 122 12.34 19.97 -0.11
N PRO A 123 13.29 20.53 0.68
CA PRO A 123 14.50 19.83 1.04
C PRO A 123 14.19 18.64 1.94
N GLY A 124 14.83 17.50 1.66
CA GLY A 124 14.74 16.31 2.52
C GLY A 124 13.46 15.49 2.38
N LEU A 125 12.48 15.91 1.55
CA LEU A 125 11.26 15.14 1.33
C LEU A 125 11.56 13.83 0.58
N ALA A 126 11.48 12.71 1.30
CA ALA A 126 11.92 11.39 0.83
C ALA A 126 10.81 10.57 0.15
N LEU A 127 9.55 10.77 0.56
CA LEU A 127 8.41 10.03 0.03
C LEU A 127 7.17 10.91 -0.05
N ILE A 128 6.41 10.77 -1.14
CA ILE A 128 5.07 11.33 -1.29
C ILE A 128 4.11 10.18 -1.54
N ILE A 129 3.02 10.13 -0.77
CA ILE A 129 1.90 9.20 -0.98
C ILE A 129 0.75 10.03 -1.54
N LEU A 130 0.27 9.65 -2.71
CA LEU A 130 -0.89 10.27 -3.36
C LEU A 130 -2.10 9.39 -3.12
N ASP A 131 -3.02 9.83 -2.25
CA ASP A 131 -4.29 9.15 -2.00
C ASP A 131 -5.29 9.53 -3.10
N GLY A 132 -5.42 8.66 -4.10
CA GLY A 132 -6.33 8.83 -5.21
C GLY A 132 -7.79 8.67 -4.78
N LYS A 133 -8.52 9.79 -4.70
CA LYS A 133 -9.95 9.83 -4.41
C LYS A 133 -10.77 9.48 -5.66
N VAL A 134 -10.67 8.22 -6.08
CA VAL A 134 -11.39 7.65 -7.23
C VAL A 134 -12.54 6.76 -6.77
N ASP A 135 -13.64 6.76 -7.52
CA ASP A 135 -14.83 5.93 -7.25
C ASP A 135 -14.87 4.72 -8.21
N PRO A 136 -15.06 3.48 -7.72
CA PRO A 136 -15.15 2.29 -8.57
C PRO A 136 -16.28 2.36 -9.62
N LYS A 137 -17.32 3.17 -9.41
CA LYS A 137 -18.41 3.40 -10.37
C LYS A 137 -17.97 4.14 -11.63
N TRP A 138 -16.75 4.69 -11.66
CA TRP A 138 -16.23 5.40 -12.82
C TRP A 138 -15.93 4.50 -14.01
N GLY A 139 -15.84 3.18 -13.79
CA GLY A 139 -15.61 2.21 -14.86
C GLY A 139 -14.31 2.50 -15.61
N ASP A 140 -14.36 2.53 -16.94
CA ASP A 140 -13.20 2.76 -17.81
C ASP A 140 -12.42 4.05 -17.51
N ARG A 141 -13.09 5.06 -16.93
CA ARG A 141 -12.44 6.33 -16.54
C ARG A 141 -11.40 6.15 -15.43
N LEU A 142 -11.45 5.06 -14.65
CA LEU A 142 -10.40 4.74 -13.68
C LEU A 142 -9.04 4.63 -14.36
N ALA A 143 -8.98 3.99 -15.54
CA ALA A 143 -7.74 3.85 -16.29
C ALA A 143 -7.22 5.22 -16.78
N THR A 144 -8.11 6.10 -17.24
CA THR A 144 -7.78 7.49 -17.60
C THR A 144 -7.21 8.25 -16.41
N ALA A 145 -7.88 8.17 -15.25
CA ALA A 145 -7.41 8.77 -14.00
C ALA A 145 -6.01 8.30 -13.62
N GLY A 146 -5.76 6.99 -13.69
CA GLY A 146 -4.47 6.39 -13.37
C GLY A 146 -3.34 6.86 -14.30
N ALA A 147 -3.61 6.86 -15.60
CA ALA A 147 -2.64 7.34 -16.58
C ALA A 147 -2.35 8.85 -16.42
N ASN A 148 -3.38 9.65 -16.16
CA ASN A 148 -3.25 11.10 -16.04
C ASN A 148 -2.50 11.52 -14.78
N ILE A 149 -2.73 10.88 -13.63
CA ILE A 149 -1.95 11.20 -12.42
C ILE A 149 -0.47 10.83 -12.60
N ALA A 150 -0.16 9.69 -13.23
CA ALA A 150 1.23 9.32 -13.51
C ALA A 150 1.91 10.37 -14.41
N ARG A 151 1.25 10.82 -15.49
CA ARG A 151 1.78 11.88 -16.37
C ARG A 151 1.98 13.20 -15.63
N LEU A 152 1.03 13.57 -14.78
CA LEU A 152 1.10 14.80 -13.99
C LEU A 152 2.29 14.76 -13.01
N VAL A 153 2.49 13.64 -12.32
CA VAL A 153 3.64 13.43 -11.43
C VAL A 153 4.96 13.51 -12.20
N GLU A 154 5.06 12.85 -13.35
CA GLU A 154 6.28 12.90 -14.16
C GLU A 154 6.63 14.34 -14.55
N ARG A 155 5.64 15.11 -15.00
CA ARG A 155 5.83 16.48 -15.49
C ARG A 155 6.06 17.48 -14.36
N GLU A 156 5.15 17.54 -13.38
CA GLU A 156 5.10 18.61 -12.40
C GLU A 156 5.95 18.33 -11.15
N LEU A 157 6.17 17.07 -10.80
CA LEU A 157 6.97 16.70 -9.63
C LEU A 157 8.40 16.34 -10.03
N PHE A 158 8.57 15.26 -10.81
CA PHE A 158 9.91 14.80 -11.18
C PHE A 158 10.58 15.74 -12.19
N GLY A 159 9.83 16.32 -13.13
CA GLY A 159 10.30 17.35 -14.05
C GLY A 159 10.77 18.63 -13.34
N ASN A 160 10.35 18.84 -12.09
CA ASN A 160 10.74 19.98 -11.26
C ASN A 160 11.79 19.60 -10.18
N GLY A 161 12.50 18.48 -10.38
CA GLY A 161 13.70 18.17 -9.60
C GLY A 161 13.48 17.40 -8.30
N TYR A 162 12.26 16.94 -8.01
CA TYR A 162 12.02 16.07 -6.85
C TYR A 162 12.95 14.86 -6.92
N ARG A 163 13.55 14.43 -5.79
CA ARG A 163 14.54 13.31 -5.72
C ARG A 163 14.09 12.06 -4.94
N GLY A 164 12.98 12.14 -4.20
CA GLY A 164 12.41 11.02 -3.41
C GLY A 164 11.59 10.01 -4.21
N LYS A 165 10.66 9.31 -3.56
CA LYS A 165 9.80 8.28 -4.16
C LYS A 165 8.33 8.73 -4.12
N VAL A 166 7.50 8.16 -4.99
CA VAL A 166 6.05 8.39 -5.00
C VAL A 166 5.34 7.06 -4.87
N VAL A 167 4.36 6.97 -3.95
CA VAL A 167 3.35 5.91 -3.95
C VAL A 167 2.08 6.48 -4.56
N ILE A 168 1.62 5.91 -5.67
CA ILE A 168 0.28 6.18 -6.21
C ILE A 168 -0.66 5.13 -5.62
N SER A 169 -1.62 5.60 -4.82
CA SER A 169 -2.57 4.74 -4.12
C SER A 169 -4.00 5.03 -4.56
N ALA A 170 -4.87 4.03 -4.44
CA ALA A 170 -6.31 4.19 -4.48
C ALA A 170 -6.92 3.60 -3.20
N GLY A 171 -8.11 4.06 -2.82
CA GLY A 171 -8.72 3.63 -1.55
C GLY A 171 -8.94 2.11 -1.45
N LYS A 172 -9.38 1.44 -2.53
CA LYS A 172 -9.80 0.03 -2.49
C LYS A 172 -9.30 -0.75 -3.70
N ILE A 173 -9.18 -2.07 -3.57
CA ILE A 173 -8.78 -3.00 -4.65
C ILE A 173 -9.75 -2.93 -5.84
N ASN A 174 -11.03 -2.67 -5.62
CA ASN A 174 -12.00 -2.54 -6.72
C ASN A 174 -11.75 -1.31 -7.62
N CYS A 175 -10.86 -0.39 -7.22
CA CYS A 175 -10.31 0.67 -8.05
C CYS A 175 -9.04 0.24 -8.82
N PHE A 176 -8.81 -1.07 -8.97
CA PHE A 176 -7.64 -1.69 -9.61
C PHE A 176 -7.17 -0.98 -10.88
N GLU A 177 -8.08 -0.66 -11.80
CA GLU A 177 -7.75 -0.08 -13.10
C GLU A 177 -7.03 1.26 -13.00
N ASN A 178 -7.28 2.03 -11.93
CA ASN A 178 -6.56 3.27 -11.68
C ASN A 178 -5.08 2.99 -11.39
N VAL A 179 -4.81 2.14 -10.40
CA VAL A 179 -3.44 1.82 -9.99
C VAL A 179 -2.69 1.05 -11.08
N TYR A 180 -3.37 0.12 -11.77
CA TYR A 180 -2.82 -0.60 -12.91
C TYR A 180 -2.42 0.33 -14.06
N ALA A 181 -3.31 1.24 -14.47
CA ALA A 181 -3.03 2.18 -15.56
C ALA A 181 -1.93 3.18 -15.19
N ALA A 182 -1.88 3.62 -13.92
CA ALA A 182 -0.79 4.43 -13.40
C ALA A 182 0.55 3.68 -13.51
N ALA A 183 0.61 2.42 -13.08
CA ALA A 183 1.82 1.60 -13.16
C ALA A 183 2.29 1.36 -14.59
N ARG A 184 1.36 1.01 -15.50
CA ARG A 184 1.66 0.80 -16.92
C ARG A 184 2.12 2.07 -17.62
N THR A 185 1.58 3.22 -17.22
CA THR A 185 1.99 4.52 -17.78
C THR A 185 3.37 4.90 -17.23
N ALA A 186 3.57 4.78 -15.92
CA ALA A 186 4.83 5.11 -15.26
C ALA A 186 6.01 4.22 -15.71
N SER A 187 5.76 2.98 -16.15
CA SER A 187 6.83 2.10 -16.64
C SER A 187 7.54 2.63 -17.89
N GLY A 188 6.90 3.53 -18.65
CA GLY A 188 7.49 4.17 -19.83
C GLY A 188 8.30 5.44 -19.52
N PHE A 189 8.32 5.91 -18.27
CA PHE A 189 8.97 7.17 -17.92
C PHE A 189 10.43 7.01 -17.51
N ARG A 190 11.19 8.10 -17.63
CA ARG A 190 12.60 8.17 -17.17
C ARG A 190 12.70 7.90 -15.66
N ASN A 191 11.76 8.41 -14.87
CA ASN A 191 11.74 8.22 -13.42
C ASN A 191 10.98 6.97 -12.96
N LYS A 192 10.72 5.99 -13.85
CA LYS A 192 9.95 4.77 -13.56
C LYS A 192 10.34 4.08 -12.25
N ASP A 193 11.62 4.09 -11.88
CA ASP A 193 12.17 3.41 -10.68
C ASP A 193 11.91 4.14 -9.36
N ARG A 194 11.09 5.21 -9.41
CA ARG A 194 10.70 6.01 -8.26
C ARG A 194 9.21 5.93 -7.94
N TYR A 195 8.44 5.18 -8.73
CA TYR A 195 7.01 4.95 -8.54
C TYR A 195 6.75 3.62 -7.80
N TYR A 196 5.87 3.67 -6.81
CA TYR A 196 5.34 2.53 -6.06
C TYR A 196 3.81 2.59 -6.07
N PHE A 197 3.16 1.46 -5.76
CA PHE A 197 1.72 1.32 -5.93
C PHE A 197 1.10 0.61 -4.72
N SER A 198 -0.10 1.04 -4.31
CA SER A 198 -0.82 0.47 -3.17
C SER A 198 -2.35 0.57 -3.31
N PHE A 199 -3.04 -0.10 -2.38
CA PHE A 199 -4.47 0.05 -2.10
C PHE A 199 -4.64 0.20 -0.57
N ASP A 200 -5.07 1.37 -0.09
CA ASP A 200 -4.79 1.82 1.30
C ASP A 200 -5.92 1.61 2.32
N GLN A 201 -7.07 1.09 1.93
CA GLN A 201 -8.22 0.94 2.83
C GLN A 201 -8.75 -0.49 2.91
N GLU A 202 -7.90 -1.49 2.69
CA GLU A 202 -8.28 -2.91 2.73
C GLU A 202 -8.18 -3.55 4.13
N GLY A 203 -7.85 -2.77 5.17
CA GLY A 203 -7.70 -3.26 6.53
C GLY A 203 -6.65 -4.37 6.63
N ASP A 204 -6.99 -5.47 7.31
CA ASP A 204 -6.08 -6.61 7.52
C ASP A 204 -5.86 -7.50 6.28
N LYS A 205 -6.40 -7.15 5.11
CA LYS A 205 -6.33 -7.97 3.88
C LYS A 205 -5.01 -7.81 3.11
N TYR A 206 -3.88 -7.91 3.82
CA TYR A 206 -2.54 -7.86 3.22
C TYR A 206 -2.40 -8.78 2.01
N SER A 207 -2.74 -10.06 2.17
CA SER A 207 -2.57 -11.07 1.12
C SER A 207 -3.34 -10.72 -0.16
N SER A 208 -4.54 -10.14 -0.03
CA SER A 208 -5.34 -9.68 -1.17
C SER A 208 -4.67 -8.51 -1.90
N VAL A 209 -4.19 -7.50 -1.17
CA VAL A 209 -3.49 -6.35 -1.74
C VAL A 209 -2.19 -6.78 -2.42
N ALA A 210 -1.36 -7.57 -1.74
CA ALA A 210 -0.08 -8.03 -2.26
C ALA A 210 -0.27 -8.92 -3.50
N ALA A 211 -1.27 -9.81 -3.50
CA ALA A 211 -1.58 -10.64 -4.65
C ALA A 211 -2.13 -9.82 -5.84
N MET A 212 -2.89 -8.77 -5.55
CA MET A 212 -3.40 -7.85 -6.56
C MET A 212 -2.26 -7.12 -7.27
N LEU A 213 -1.38 -6.49 -6.50
CA LEU A 213 -0.19 -5.79 -7.01
C LEU A 213 0.78 -6.75 -7.71
N SER A 214 0.85 -8.01 -7.27
CA SER A 214 1.76 -9.02 -7.85
C SER A 214 1.53 -9.29 -9.32
N ARG A 215 0.33 -9.00 -9.83
CA ARG A 215 -0.06 -9.27 -11.21
C ARG A 215 0.56 -8.34 -12.23
N PHE A 216 0.97 -7.13 -11.82
CA PHE A 216 1.36 -6.09 -12.78
C PHE A 216 2.58 -5.26 -12.38
N THR A 217 3.07 -5.37 -11.14
CA THR A 217 4.23 -4.58 -10.72
C THR A 217 5.05 -5.29 -9.65
N ARG A 218 6.36 -5.00 -9.60
CA ARG A 218 7.26 -5.36 -8.49
C ARG A 218 7.44 -4.20 -7.49
N LYS A 219 6.90 -3.01 -7.78
CA LYS A 219 7.05 -1.79 -6.95
C LYS A 219 5.85 -1.61 -6.04
N ARG A 220 5.80 -2.44 -5.00
CA ARG A 220 4.60 -2.66 -4.18
C ARG A 220 4.77 -2.04 -2.80
N ALA A 221 3.77 -1.29 -2.36
CA ALA A 221 3.64 -0.81 -0.99
C ALA A 221 2.33 -1.33 -0.38
N PHE A 222 2.31 -1.47 0.95
CA PHE A 222 1.09 -1.78 1.71
C PHE A 222 0.87 -0.73 2.80
N GLY A 223 -0.12 0.12 2.57
CA GLY A 223 -0.71 0.99 3.59
C GLY A 223 -2.00 0.40 4.11
N THR A 224 -2.26 0.59 5.40
CA THR A 224 -3.60 0.40 5.94
C THR A 224 -3.83 1.28 7.15
N GLY A 225 -5.09 1.42 7.55
CA GLY A 225 -5.44 2.30 8.63
C GLY A 225 -6.93 2.53 8.76
N ILE A 226 -7.24 3.29 9.80
CA ILE A 226 -8.55 3.89 10.01
C ILE A 226 -8.31 5.29 10.55
N SER A 227 -9.30 6.15 10.37
CA SER A 227 -9.31 7.47 11.01
C SER A 227 -8.92 7.34 12.48
N ALA A 228 -8.15 8.32 12.98
CA ALA A 228 -7.71 8.37 14.38
C ALA A 228 -8.88 8.35 15.40
N CYS A 229 -10.10 8.40 14.90
CA CYS A 229 -11.37 8.56 15.59
C CYS A 229 -12.16 7.28 15.76
N ALA A 230 -11.77 6.20 15.10
CA ALA A 230 -12.43 4.93 15.23
C ALA A 230 -11.58 3.97 16.09
N PRO A 231 -12.20 3.19 16.99
CA PRO A 231 -11.51 2.08 17.61
C PRO A 231 -11.18 1.04 16.51
N GLY A 232 -9.91 0.73 16.35
CA GLY A 232 -9.47 -0.26 15.36
C GLY A 232 -7.99 -0.54 15.50
N THR A 233 -7.60 -1.78 15.25
CA THR A 233 -6.19 -2.16 15.11
C THR A 233 -6.03 -3.00 13.87
N TYR A 234 -4.92 -2.81 13.16
CA TYR A 234 -4.55 -3.57 11.97
C TYR A 234 -3.27 -4.36 12.21
N TYR A 235 -3.10 -4.84 13.44
CA TYR A 235 -1.90 -5.57 13.83
C TYR A 235 -1.71 -6.85 13.02
N SER A 236 -2.79 -7.52 12.61
CA SER A 236 -2.71 -8.74 11.81
C SER A 236 -2.17 -8.44 10.40
N GLY A 237 -2.76 -7.48 9.71
CA GLY A 237 -2.37 -7.05 8.37
C GLY A 237 -0.96 -6.48 8.36
N ILE A 238 -0.61 -5.64 9.34
CA ILE A 238 0.75 -5.09 9.45
C ILE A 238 1.77 -6.18 9.77
N ARG A 239 1.50 -7.14 10.66
CA ARG A 239 2.42 -8.26 10.90
C ARG A 239 2.67 -9.06 9.63
N GLN A 240 1.62 -9.34 8.86
CA GLN A 240 1.76 -10.00 7.57
C GLN A 240 2.56 -9.15 6.57
N ALA A 241 2.33 -7.84 6.52
CA ALA A 241 3.06 -6.94 5.64
C ALA A 241 4.55 -6.85 5.99
N VAL A 242 4.91 -6.80 7.27
CA VAL A 242 6.31 -6.83 7.72
C VAL A 242 6.98 -8.16 7.36
N ALA A 243 6.30 -9.28 7.55
CA ALA A 243 6.77 -10.58 7.06
C ALA A 243 6.88 -10.60 5.52
N GLY A 244 5.96 -9.95 4.84
CA GLY A 244 5.95 -9.70 3.40
C GLY A 244 7.18 -8.94 2.90
N VAL A 245 7.61 -7.91 3.63
CA VAL A 245 8.86 -7.20 3.32
C VAL A 245 10.07 -8.12 3.47
N ARG A 246 10.15 -8.87 4.57
CA ARG A 246 11.27 -9.80 4.83
C ARG A 246 11.35 -10.92 3.79
N SER A 247 10.20 -11.40 3.33
CA SER A 247 10.09 -12.43 2.29
C SER A 247 10.20 -11.87 0.85
N GLY A 248 10.34 -10.55 0.70
CA GLY A 248 10.46 -9.90 -0.61
C GLY A 248 9.16 -9.84 -1.41
N GLN A 249 8.00 -9.96 -0.78
CA GLN A 249 6.69 -9.84 -1.43
C GLN A 249 6.28 -8.38 -1.70
N ILE A 250 6.71 -7.44 -0.84
CA ILE A 250 6.49 -5.99 -0.95
C ILE A 250 7.75 -5.22 -0.53
N GLY A 251 7.83 -3.93 -0.87
CA GLY A 251 8.99 -3.07 -0.57
C GLY A 251 8.82 -2.13 0.62
N LEU A 252 7.58 -1.72 0.90
CA LEU A 252 7.26 -0.70 1.90
C LEU A 252 5.97 -1.06 2.62
N THR A 253 5.92 -0.87 3.93
CA THR A 253 4.66 -0.89 4.67
C THR A 253 4.55 0.29 5.64
N TYR A 254 3.37 0.89 5.70
CA TYR A 254 3.05 2.02 6.56
C TYR A 254 1.64 1.86 7.15
N ILE A 255 1.35 2.64 8.20
CA ILE A 255 0.06 2.62 8.91
C ILE A 255 -0.49 4.04 9.10
N TRP A 256 -1.81 4.21 9.06
CA TRP A 256 -2.50 5.48 9.29
C TRP A 256 -3.77 5.32 10.17
N THR A 257 -4.35 6.38 10.71
CA THR A 257 -3.66 7.60 11.17
C THR A 257 -3.38 7.44 12.66
N LEU A 258 -2.12 7.62 13.09
CA LEU A 258 -1.75 7.43 14.50
C LEU A 258 -1.30 8.75 15.12
N ASP A 259 -2.00 9.21 16.17
CA ASP A 259 -1.69 10.47 16.88
C ASP A 259 -1.33 10.29 18.36
N LYS A 260 -1.36 9.05 18.85
CA LYS A 260 -0.98 8.67 20.22
C LYS A 260 0.40 8.02 20.22
N GLU A 261 1.30 8.51 21.09
CA GLU A 261 2.68 8.00 21.22
C GLU A 261 2.72 6.49 21.49
N SER A 262 1.80 5.97 22.31
CA SER A 262 1.69 4.54 22.60
C SER A 262 1.34 3.72 21.35
N SER A 263 0.37 4.16 20.56
CA SER A 263 0.02 3.49 19.29
C SER A 263 1.18 3.54 18.29
N MET A 264 1.82 4.71 18.14
CA MET A 264 3.00 4.85 17.28
C MET A 264 4.10 3.87 17.68
N LYS A 265 4.41 3.79 18.98
CA LYS A 265 5.42 2.87 19.52
C LYS A 265 5.06 1.41 19.24
N SER A 266 3.80 1.01 19.39
CA SER A 266 3.35 -0.36 19.10
C SER A 266 3.61 -0.75 17.64
N TYR A 267 3.29 0.12 16.67
CA TYR A 267 3.52 -0.20 15.25
C TYR A 267 4.99 -0.09 14.84
N ILE A 268 5.76 0.84 15.43
CA ILE A 268 7.22 0.86 15.27
C ILE A 268 7.83 -0.47 15.74
N ASN A 269 7.42 -0.97 16.90
CA ASN A 269 7.90 -2.26 17.43
C ASN A 269 7.50 -3.46 16.55
N LEU A 270 6.42 -3.36 15.78
CA LEU A 270 6.07 -4.37 14.79
C LEU A 270 6.96 -4.34 13.55
N GLY A 271 7.63 -3.22 13.27
CA GLY A 271 8.55 -3.05 12.15
C GLY A 271 7.95 -2.33 10.93
N VAL A 272 6.98 -1.44 11.12
CA VAL A 272 6.51 -0.57 10.01
C VAL A 272 7.64 0.37 9.56
N HIS A 273 7.64 0.71 8.27
CA HIS A 273 8.62 1.65 7.70
C HIS A 273 8.16 3.09 7.85
N GLY A 274 6.87 3.33 8.02
CA GLY A 274 6.34 4.68 8.18
C GLY A 274 5.01 4.72 8.91
N ILE A 275 4.72 5.89 9.46
CA ILE A 275 3.46 6.18 10.12
C ILE A 275 2.93 7.50 9.55
N ILE A 276 1.69 7.47 9.07
CA ILE A 276 0.90 8.66 8.76
C ILE A 276 0.32 9.20 10.07
N THR A 277 0.55 10.48 10.32
CA THR A 277 0.15 11.16 11.56
C THR A 277 -0.24 12.61 11.30
N ASN A 278 -1.17 13.12 12.10
CA ASN A 278 -1.46 14.55 12.19
C ASN A 278 -0.48 15.31 13.09
N ARG A 279 0.42 14.60 13.80
CA ARG A 279 1.38 15.16 14.77
C ARG A 279 2.84 14.79 14.44
N PRO A 280 3.41 15.27 13.31
CA PRO A 280 4.77 14.89 12.89
C PRO A 280 5.84 15.16 13.95
N GLY A 281 5.75 16.28 14.67
CA GLY A 281 6.69 16.62 15.73
C GLY A 281 6.70 15.62 16.90
N LEU A 282 5.55 15.02 17.23
CA LEU A 282 5.47 13.94 18.23
C LEU A 282 6.19 12.69 17.74
N LEU A 283 5.88 12.27 16.51
CA LEU A 283 6.49 11.08 15.91
C LEU A 283 8.00 11.26 15.72
N LYS A 284 8.47 12.45 15.35
CA LYS A 284 9.91 12.78 15.27
C LYS A 284 10.61 12.61 16.62
N LYS A 285 10.03 13.13 17.70
CA LYS A 285 10.58 12.97 19.06
C LYS A 285 10.66 11.50 19.43
N LEU A 286 9.59 10.73 19.18
CA LEU A 286 9.58 9.29 19.46
C LEU A 286 10.62 8.53 18.62
N ALA A 287 10.70 8.79 17.31
CA ALA A 287 11.68 8.18 16.42
C ALA A 287 13.12 8.45 16.89
N GLY A 288 13.40 9.68 17.34
CA GLY A 288 14.68 10.05 17.94
C GLY A 288 14.97 9.29 19.24
N LYS A 289 14.01 9.20 20.17
CA LYS A 289 14.14 8.40 21.41
C LYS A 289 14.42 6.92 21.12
N LEU A 290 13.85 6.40 20.04
CA LEU A 290 14.00 5.01 19.61
C LEU A 290 15.19 4.80 18.65
N GLY A 291 16.03 5.81 18.41
CA GLY A 291 17.23 5.69 17.57
C GLY A 291 16.95 5.33 16.10
N LEU A 292 15.75 5.62 15.58
CA LEU A 292 15.40 5.29 14.20
C LEU A 292 16.14 6.18 13.20
N ARG A 293 16.64 5.59 12.11
CA ARG A 293 17.23 6.34 11.01
C ARG A 293 16.14 6.86 10.09
N LEU A 294 15.99 8.18 10.01
CA LEU A 294 15.02 8.78 9.09
C LEU A 294 15.44 8.62 7.61
N ALA A 295 14.45 8.32 6.78
CA ALA A 295 14.59 8.22 5.33
C ALA A 295 15.07 9.53 4.69
N ARG A 296 15.87 9.41 3.63
CA ARG A 296 16.34 10.51 2.78
C ARG A 296 15.89 10.29 1.33
N PRO A 297 15.84 11.34 0.49
CA PRO A 297 15.39 11.22 -0.91
C PRO A 297 16.15 10.16 -1.74
N GLY A 298 17.43 9.94 -1.46
CA GLY A 298 18.24 8.94 -2.15
C GLY A 298 18.05 7.49 -1.67
N ASP A 299 17.37 7.28 -0.55
CA ASP A 299 17.20 5.94 0.01
C ASP A 299 16.34 5.07 -0.92
N ALA A 300 16.77 3.82 -1.08
CA ALA A 300 16.05 2.85 -1.87
C ALA A 300 14.87 2.28 -1.06
N ILE A 301 13.74 2.11 -1.73
CA ILE A 301 12.70 1.16 -1.30
C ILE A 301 12.99 -0.14 -2.05
N PRO A 302 13.05 -1.30 -1.38
CA PRO A 302 13.23 -2.57 -2.07
C PRO A 302 12.12 -2.84 -3.09
N ILE A 303 12.47 -3.41 -4.24
CA ILE A 303 11.46 -3.99 -5.14
C ILE A 303 11.13 -5.42 -4.71
N ALA A 304 9.88 -5.83 -4.91
CA ALA A 304 9.47 -7.19 -4.66
C ALA A 304 10.24 -8.18 -5.55
N ARG A 305 10.56 -9.34 -4.99
CA ARG A 305 11.25 -10.47 -5.61
C ARG A 305 10.39 -11.74 -5.63
N ALA A 306 9.43 -11.83 -4.70
CA ALA A 306 8.46 -12.91 -4.64
C ALA A 306 7.09 -12.42 -5.12
N ASP A 307 6.34 -13.29 -5.79
CA ASP A 307 4.93 -13.04 -6.11
C ASP A 307 4.04 -13.62 -5.03
N VAL A 308 2.92 -12.94 -4.76
CA VAL A 308 1.87 -13.45 -3.88
C VAL A 308 0.76 -13.97 -4.78
N SER A 309 0.47 -15.26 -4.68
CA SER A 309 -0.64 -15.87 -5.41
C SER A 309 -1.97 -15.39 -4.84
N SER A 310 -2.88 -14.96 -5.70
CA SER A 310 -4.29 -14.85 -5.34
C SER A 310 -4.95 -16.21 -5.58
N PRO A 311 -5.94 -16.60 -4.76
CA PRO A 311 -6.73 -17.78 -5.03
C PRO A 311 -7.26 -17.72 -6.47
N ASN A 312 -7.01 -18.77 -7.25
CA ASN A 312 -7.52 -18.88 -8.62
C ASN A 312 -8.94 -19.46 -8.62
N ASN A 313 -9.83 -18.83 -7.87
CA ASN A 313 -11.21 -19.23 -7.71
C ASN A 313 -12.17 -18.04 -7.94
N CYS A 314 -13.43 -18.37 -8.15
CA CYS A 314 -14.55 -17.46 -8.17
C CYS A 314 -15.78 -18.26 -7.77
N ASP A 315 -16.85 -17.60 -7.35
CA ASP A 315 -18.04 -18.29 -6.89
C ASP A 315 -19.32 -17.57 -7.31
N CYS A 316 -20.42 -18.32 -7.33
CA CYS A 316 -21.72 -17.84 -7.78
C CYS A 316 -22.86 -18.39 -6.94
N ASP A 317 -23.80 -17.51 -6.59
CA ASP A 317 -24.99 -17.86 -5.82
C ASP A 317 -26.20 -18.00 -6.75
N TYR A 318 -27.16 -18.84 -6.33
CA TYR A 318 -28.40 -19.00 -7.06
C TYR A 318 -29.39 -17.90 -6.68
N HIS A 319 -30.06 -17.35 -7.70
CA HIS A 319 -31.26 -16.53 -7.56
C HIS A 319 -32.34 -17.01 -8.52
N LYS A 320 -33.59 -16.59 -8.29
CA LYS A 320 -34.69 -16.92 -9.20
C LYS A 320 -34.34 -16.47 -10.62
N GLY A 321 -34.16 -17.44 -11.53
CA GLY A 321 -33.83 -17.19 -12.93
C GLY A 321 -32.41 -17.59 -13.35
N GLY A 322 -31.48 -17.86 -12.43
CA GLY A 322 -30.12 -18.31 -12.76
C GLY A 322 -29.09 -17.98 -11.68
N CYS A 323 -27.84 -17.77 -12.08
CA CYS A 323 -26.76 -17.46 -11.14
C CYS A 323 -26.36 -15.98 -11.13
N THR A 324 -25.81 -15.53 -9.99
CA THR A 324 -25.07 -14.26 -9.83
C THR A 324 -23.68 -14.55 -9.29
N ILE A 325 -22.68 -13.73 -9.60
CA ILE A 325 -21.34 -13.84 -9.02
C ILE A 325 -21.39 -13.35 -7.57
N SER A 326 -21.06 -14.24 -6.63
CA SER A 326 -20.90 -13.92 -5.22
C SER A 326 -19.43 -13.66 -4.85
N SER A 327 -18.49 -14.32 -5.54
CA SER A 327 -17.05 -14.05 -5.44
C SER A 327 -16.47 -13.81 -6.84
N PRO A 328 -16.02 -12.58 -7.18
CA PRO A 328 -15.44 -12.28 -8.48
C PRO A 328 -14.23 -13.14 -8.82
N ALA A 329 -13.99 -13.33 -10.12
CA ALA A 329 -12.76 -13.93 -10.58
C ALA A 329 -11.55 -13.04 -10.30
N PRO A 330 -10.35 -13.64 -10.21
CA PRO A 330 -9.11 -12.89 -10.19
C PRO A 330 -8.99 -11.96 -11.42
N PRO A 331 -8.39 -10.76 -11.31
CA PRO A 331 -8.01 -9.90 -12.44
C PRO A 331 -7.39 -10.65 -13.63
N PHE A 332 -7.66 -10.18 -14.84
CA PHE A 332 -7.31 -10.83 -16.11
C PHE A 332 -7.90 -12.23 -16.30
N LYS A 333 -8.93 -12.58 -15.53
CA LYS A 333 -9.75 -13.79 -15.68
C LYS A 333 -11.23 -13.43 -15.59
N ALA A 334 -12.11 -14.35 -15.91
CA ALA A 334 -13.54 -14.19 -15.76
C ALA A 334 -14.14 -15.35 -14.97
N CYS A 335 -15.30 -15.10 -14.36
CA CYS A 335 -16.01 -16.14 -13.63
C CYS A 335 -17.12 -16.72 -14.51
N ARG A 336 -17.03 -18.02 -14.79
CA ARG A 336 -18.09 -18.78 -15.45
C ARG A 336 -18.99 -19.39 -14.39
N CYS A 337 -20.10 -18.72 -14.11
CA CYS A 337 -21.17 -19.28 -13.29
C CYS A 337 -21.87 -20.43 -14.00
N LYS A 338 -22.23 -21.47 -13.25
CA LYS A 338 -23.00 -22.61 -13.79
C LYS A 338 -24.01 -23.07 -12.74
N TYR A 339 -25.28 -23.18 -13.12
CA TYR A 339 -26.30 -23.83 -12.32
C TYR A 339 -25.95 -25.30 -12.10
N LYS A 340 -26.01 -25.77 -10.85
CA LYS A 340 -25.61 -27.11 -10.43
C LYS A 340 -26.79 -28.02 -10.09
N GLY A 341 -28.02 -27.54 -10.21
CA GLY A 341 -29.21 -28.25 -9.73
C GLY A 341 -29.57 -27.85 -8.30
N PHE A 342 -30.74 -28.26 -7.82
CA PHE A 342 -31.22 -28.02 -6.45
C PHE A 342 -31.11 -26.55 -5.98
N TRP A 343 -31.40 -25.58 -6.84
CA TRP A 343 -31.30 -24.15 -6.51
C TRP A 343 -29.89 -23.74 -6.06
N THR A 344 -28.85 -24.36 -6.63
CA THR A 344 -27.44 -24.04 -6.35
C THR A 344 -26.69 -23.63 -7.61
N CYS A 345 -25.71 -22.76 -7.44
CA CYS A 345 -24.79 -22.31 -8.46
C CYS A 345 -23.34 -22.53 -7.99
N GLY A 346 -22.40 -22.49 -8.92
CA GLY A 346 -20.98 -22.46 -8.58
C GLY A 346 -20.16 -21.79 -9.68
N GLY A 347 -19.02 -21.25 -9.29
CA GLY A 347 -18.09 -20.55 -10.18
C GLY A 347 -16.92 -21.42 -10.69
N SER A 348 -16.40 -21.06 -11.85
CA SER A 348 -15.11 -21.55 -12.35
C SER A 348 -14.35 -20.43 -13.03
N VAL A 349 -13.04 -20.32 -12.76
CA VAL A 349 -12.21 -19.27 -13.34
C VAL A 349 -11.79 -19.64 -14.76
N VAL A 350 -11.97 -18.72 -15.68
CA VAL A 350 -11.72 -18.92 -17.11
C VAL A 350 -10.89 -17.77 -17.68
N SER A 351 -10.20 -18.01 -18.79
CA SER A 351 -9.49 -16.95 -19.51
C SER A 351 -10.48 -15.97 -20.15
N CYS A 352 -10.07 -14.70 -20.25
CA CYS A 352 -10.82 -13.66 -20.92
C CYS A 352 -9.85 -12.71 -21.65
N SER A 353 -10.38 -11.87 -22.54
CA SER A 353 -9.55 -10.88 -23.25
C SER A 353 -9.17 -9.73 -22.32
N SER A 354 -7.86 -9.50 -22.14
CA SER A 354 -7.32 -8.38 -21.37
C SER A 354 -7.67 -7.00 -21.97
N SER A 355 -8.21 -6.95 -23.19
CA SER A 355 -8.77 -5.71 -23.75
C SER A 355 -10.06 -5.27 -23.03
N ASN A 356 -10.82 -6.20 -22.45
CA ASN A 356 -12.06 -5.89 -21.75
C ASN A 356 -11.81 -5.44 -20.30
N PHE A 357 -12.41 -4.32 -19.89
CA PHE A 357 -12.31 -3.79 -18.53
C PHE A 357 -12.70 -4.79 -17.45
N LYS A 358 -13.80 -5.53 -17.65
CA LYS A 358 -14.28 -6.52 -16.67
C LYS A 358 -13.47 -7.82 -16.70
N CYS A 359 -12.62 -8.01 -17.71
CA CYS A 359 -11.57 -9.03 -17.64
C CYS A 359 -10.44 -8.55 -16.73
N ARG A 360 -9.97 -7.30 -16.90
CA ARG A 360 -8.88 -6.77 -16.09
C ARG A 360 -9.28 -6.49 -14.64
N ASN A 361 -10.53 -6.08 -14.40
CA ASN A 361 -11.10 -5.84 -13.07
C ASN A 361 -12.48 -6.50 -12.94
N PRO A 362 -12.52 -7.84 -12.76
CA PRO A 362 -13.76 -8.57 -12.57
C PRO A 362 -14.44 -8.15 -11.27
N ASP A 363 -15.76 -8.11 -11.30
CA ASP A 363 -16.60 -7.77 -10.16
C ASP A 363 -17.83 -8.68 -10.11
N GLY A 364 -18.74 -8.41 -9.17
CA GLY A 364 -19.98 -9.16 -9.03
C GLY A 364 -21.03 -8.84 -10.09
N SER A 365 -20.76 -8.07 -11.14
CA SER A 365 -21.79 -7.60 -12.09
C SER A 365 -22.17 -8.61 -13.17
N ARG A 366 -23.36 -8.43 -13.75
CA ARG A 366 -23.83 -9.21 -14.91
C ARG A 366 -22.85 -9.18 -16.08
N ALA A 367 -22.15 -8.06 -16.28
CA ALA A 367 -21.14 -7.91 -17.33
C ALA A 367 -19.93 -8.84 -17.09
N SER A 368 -19.44 -8.93 -15.85
CA SER A 368 -18.35 -9.85 -15.47
C SER A 368 -18.76 -11.31 -15.68
N CYS A 369 -20.00 -11.68 -15.33
CA CYS A 369 -20.52 -13.03 -15.57
C CYS A 369 -20.59 -13.37 -17.07
N ARG A 370 -21.08 -12.44 -17.89
CA ARG A 370 -21.20 -12.65 -19.35
C ARG A 370 -19.86 -12.90 -20.02
N ILE A 371 -18.79 -12.22 -19.58
CA ILE A 371 -17.44 -12.45 -20.12
C ILE A 371 -16.94 -13.86 -19.82
N GLY A 372 -17.34 -14.44 -18.68
CA GLY A 372 -17.02 -15.82 -18.34
C GLY A 372 -17.77 -16.86 -19.19
N GLY A 373 -18.80 -16.44 -19.94
CA GLY A 373 -19.69 -17.33 -20.68
C GLY A 373 -20.53 -18.23 -19.78
N GLY A 374 -20.90 -17.73 -18.58
CA GLY A 374 -21.69 -18.47 -17.59
C GLY A 374 -23.21 -18.27 -17.68
N ASP A 375 -23.93 -18.96 -16.81
CA ASP A 375 -25.33 -18.65 -16.49
C ASP A 375 -25.38 -17.35 -15.69
N CYS A 376 -26.03 -16.33 -16.25
CA CYS A 376 -26.17 -15.00 -15.64
C CYS A 376 -27.65 -14.59 -15.55
N GLY A 377 -28.56 -15.56 -15.41
CA GLY A 377 -30.00 -15.33 -15.38
C GLY A 377 -30.53 -14.81 -14.04
N GLY A 378 -29.74 -14.89 -12.97
CA GLY A 378 -30.13 -14.45 -11.63
C GLY A 378 -29.93 -12.95 -11.33
N TYR A 379 -29.44 -12.18 -12.32
CA TYR A 379 -29.09 -10.76 -12.22
C TYR A 379 -30.23 -9.78 -12.47
#